data_AF-A0A9X4KQP6-F1
#
_entry.id   AF-A0A9X4KQP6-F1
#
_cell.length_a   1.000
_cell.length_b   1.000
_cell.length_c   1.000
_cell.angle_alpha   90.00
_cell.angle_beta   90.00
_cell.angle_gamma   90.00
#
_symmetry.space_group_name_H-M   'P 1'
#
loop_
_entity.id
_entity.type
_entity.pdbx_description
1 polymer ?
#
loop_
_entity_poly.entity_id
_entity_poly.type
_entity_poly.pdbx_seq_one_letter_code
_entity_poly.pdbx_strand_id
1 'polypeptide(L)'
;MLGLVLKLVERSTAKPVYTLLLNVDYVPVLNRISMPERVEFAIHLAISVALGLCLSWWMNRTGVAPGRMTRYATFVGLAVGLCLYPTSALSDRTPILTDGSAFLYWMAAHALYGATLGALLARTARR
;
A
#
# COMPACT_ATOMS: atom_id res chain seq x y z
N MET A 1 8.59 3.42 2.46
CA MET A 1 8.99 2.02 2.74
C MET A 1 8.35 1.03 1.77
N LEU A 2 7.02 0.94 1.70
CA LEU A 2 6.29 0.02 0.82
C LEU A 2 6.78 0.03 -0.64
N GLY A 3 6.86 1.21 -1.25
CA GLY A 3 7.35 1.35 -2.63
C GLY A 3 8.80 0.87 -2.82
N LEU A 4 9.69 1.07 -1.84
CA LEU A 4 11.07 0.56 -1.95
C LEU A 4 11.11 -0.96 -1.91
N VAL A 5 10.33 -1.58 -1.02
CA VAL A 5 10.23 -3.04 -0.89
C VAL A 5 9.71 -3.64 -2.18
N LEU A 6 8.59 -3.13 -2.72
CA LEU A 6 8.01 -3.65 -3.95
C LEU A 6 8.90 -3.37 -5.16
N LYS A 7 9.60 -2.23 -5.23
CA LYS A 7 10.57 -1.95 -6.29
C LYS A 7 11.73 -2.93 -6.29
N LEU A 8 12.22 -3.32 -5.11
CA LEU A 8 13.25 -4.35 -4.99
C LEU A 8 12.72 -5.72 -5.44
N VAL A 9 11.52 -6.10 -5.00
CA VAL A 9 10.88 -7.36 -5.39
C VAL A 9 10.67 -7.44 -6.90
N GLU A 10 10.15 -6.37 -7.51
CA GLU A 10 9.94 -6.32 -8.96
C GLU A 10 11.27 -6.48 -9.70
N ARG A 11 12.33 -5.80 -9.25
CA ARG A 11 13.67 -5.95 -9.84
C ARG A 11 14.27 -7.35 -9.68
N SER A 12 13.99 -8.06 -8.60
CA SER A 12 14.56 -9.39 -8.34
C SER A 12 13.74 -10.55 -8.91
N THR A 13 12.43 -10.36 -9.11
CA THR A 13 11.51 -11.42 -9.54
C THR A 13 10.90 -11.20 -10.93
N ALA A 14 11.12 -10.03 -11.52
CA ALA A 14 10.48 -9.56 -12.76
C ALA A 14 8.94 -9.51 -12.71
N LYS A 15 8.34 -9.59 -11.50
CA LYS A 15 6.89 -9.46 -11.31
C LYS A 15 6.51 -8.00 -11.14
N PRO A 16 5.57 -7.45 -11.93
CA PRO A 16 5.28 -6.02 -11.96
C PRO A 16 4.48 -5.49 -10.74
N VAL A 17 4.86 -5.89 -9.52
CA VAL A 17 4.17 -5.53 -8.27
C VAL A 17 4.42 -4.09 -7.83
N TYR A 18 5.55 -3.50 -8.21
CA TYR A 18 5.78 -2.06 -7.99
C TYR A 18 5.03 -1.24 -9.03
N THR A 19 4.96 -1.73 -10.27
CA THR A 19 4.11 -1.15 -11.30
C THR A 19 2.64 -1.17 -10.88
N LEU A 20 2.13 -2.27 -10.30
CA LEU A 20 0.79 -2.32 -9.70
C LEU A 20 0.59 -1.29 -8.58
N LEU A 21 1.61 -1.05 -7.74
CA LEU A 21 1.52 -0.07 -6.65
C LEU A 21 1.27 1.36 -7.18
N LEU A 22 1.86 1.67 -8.32
CA LEU A 22 1.83 2.97 -8.97
C LEU A 22 0.72 3.12 -10.00
N ASN A 23 0.16 2.00 -10.45
CA ASN A 23 -0.81 1.94 -11.52
C ASN A 23 -2.03 2.83 -11.22
N VAL A 24 -2.35 3.72 -12.15
CA VAL A 24 -3.56 4.57 -12.10
C VAL A 24 -4.52 4.28 -13.26
N ASP A 25 -4.23 3.25 -14.07
CA ASP A 25 -4.98 2.92 -15.28
C ASP A 25 -6.45 2.51 -14.99
N TYR A 26 -6.75 2.09 -13.76
CA TYR A 26 -8.12 1.81 -13.32
C TYR A 26 -8.99 3.08 -13.21
N VAL A 27 -8.39 4.28 -13.27
CA VAL A 27 -9.10 5.57 -13.25
C VAL A 27 -9.33 6.05 -14.69
N PRO A 28 -10.58 6.14 -15.19
CA PRO A 28 -10.87 6.42 -16.61
C PRO A 28 -10.30 7.73 -17.18
N VAL A 29 -10.03 8.72 -16.32
CA VAL A 29 -9.42 10.00 -16.72
C VAL A 29 -7.90 9.92 -16.76
N LEU A 30 -7.29 9.16 -15.85
CA LEU A 30 -5.83 9.09 -15.71
C LEU A 30 -5.22 8.08 -16.67
N ASN A 31 -5.97 7.05 -17.08
CA ASN A 31 -5.49 6.00 -17.99
C ASN A 31 -5.14 6.49 -19.41
N ARG A 32 -5.51 7.72 -19.76
CA ARG A 32 -5.16 8.37 -21.03
C ARG A 32 -3.89 9.22 -20.95
N ILE A 33 -3.35 9.41 -19.75
CA ILE A 33 -2.24 10.30 -19.49
C ILE A 33 -1.01 9.46 -19.20
N SER A 34 0.03 9.57 -20.03
CA SER A 34 1.32 8.98 -19.71
C SER A 34 1.99 9.80 -18.62
N MET A 35 2.00 9.27 -17.39
CA MET A 35 2.64 9.90 -16.25
C MET A 35 4.06 9.34 -16.06
N PRO A 36 5.05 10.19 -15.73
CA PRO A 36 6.35 9.71 -15.32
C PRO A 36 6.24 9.01 -13.96
N GLU A 37 7.03 7.95 -13.74
CA GLU A 37 7.07 7.15 -12.49
C GLU A 37 7.10 8.01 -11.22
N ARG A 38 7.85 9.12 -11.25
CA ARG A 38 7.99 10.02 -10.09
C ARG A 38 6.65 10.65 -9.68
N VAL A 39 5.79 10.94 -10.65
CA VAL A 39 4.46 11.52 -10.43
C VAL A 39 3.49 10.45 -9.92
N GLU A 40 3.46 9.27 -10.52
CA GLU A 40 2.67 8.13 -10.03
C GLU A 40 3.04 7.79 -8.56
N PHE A 41 4.35 7.78 -8.27
CA PHE A 41 4.86 7.56 -6.92
C PHE A 41 4.47 8.68 -5.94
N ALA A 42 4.50 9.94 -6.37
CA ALA A 42 4.07 11.06 -5.53
C ALA A 42 2.57 10.99 -5.20
N ILE A 43 1.73 10.63 -6.17
CA ILE A 43 0.28 10.41 -5.96
C ILE A 43 0.07 9.28 -4.94
N HIS A 44 0.74 8.14 -5.14
CA HIS A 44 0.66 7.02 -4.20
C HIS A 44 1.08 7.43 -2.78
N LEU A 45 2.19 8.17 -2.65
CA LEU A 45 2.69 8.63 -1.37
C LEU A 45 1.69 9.58 -0.68
N ALA A 46 1.08 10.51 -1.43
CA ALA A 46 0.07 11.41 -0.89
C ALA A 46 -1.15 10.67 -0.35
N ILE A 47 -1.68 9.70 -1.10
CA ILE A 47 -2.79 8.84 -0.66
C ILE A 47 -2.40 8.06 0.60
N SER A 48 -1.20 7.48 0.62
CA SER A 48 -0.71 6.69 1.75
C SER A 48 -0.57 7.53 3.04
N VAL A 49 -0.07 8.76 2.92
CA VAL A 49 0.03 9.71 4.04
C VAL A 49 -1.36 10.11 4.53
N ALA A 50 -2.28 10.45 3.62
CA ALA A 50 -3.65 10.80 3.98
C ALA A 50 -4.34 9.66 4.74
N LEU A 51 -4.24 8.42 4.25
CA LEU A 51 -4.77 7.24 4.94
C LEU A 51 -4.13 7.03 6.31
N GLY A 52 -2.82 7.22 6.43
CA GLY A 52 -2.10 7.11 7.71
C GLY A 52 -2.57 8.15 8.73
N LEU A 53 -2.79 9.39 8.31
CA LEU A 53 -3.34 10.46 9.15
C LEU A 53 -4.79 10.17 9.56
N CYS A 54 -5.64 9.75 8.63
CA CYS A 54 -7.03 9.35 8.92
C CYS A 54 -7.07 8.20 9.94
N LEU A 55 -6.23 7.18 9.76
CA LEU A 55 -6.13 6.05 10.66
C LEU A 55 -5.67 6.48 12.06
N SER A 56 -4.64 7.33 12.14
CA SER A 56 -4.16 7.89 13.41
C SER A 56 -5.24 8.68 14.13
N TRP A 57 -5.94 9.57 13.41
CA TRP A 57 -7.04 10.36 13.96
C TRP A 57 -8.16 9.47 14.51
N TRP A 58 -8.57 8.44 13.74
CA TRP A 58 -9.59 7.50 14.16
C TRP A 58 -9.18 6.70 15.40
N MET A 59 -7.95 6.16 15.44
CA MET A 59 -7.44 5.41 16.59
C MET A 59 -7.40 6.25 17.87
N ASN A 60 -6.99 7.51 17.76
CA ASN A 60 -6.95 8.46 18.88
C ASN A 60 -8.36 8.80 19.36
N ARG A 61 -9.31 9.06 18.43
CA ARG A 61 -10.72 9.34 18.75
C ARG A 61 -11.44 8.18 19.44
N THR A 62 -11.08 6.95 19.08
CA THR A 62 -11.72 5.73 19.62
C THR A 62 -10.98 5.14 20.83
N GLY A 63 -9.87 5.75 21.26
CA GLY A 63 -9.11 5.31 22.43
C GLY A 63 -8.41 3.96 22.23
N VAL A 64 -7.98 3.63 21.00
CA VAL A 64 -7.24 2.40 20.74
C VAL A 64 -5.94 2.41 21.55
N ALA A 65 -5.80 1.44 22.45
CA ALA A 65 -4.59 1.32 23.27
C ALA A 65 -3.32 1.20 22.38
N PRO A 66 -2.20 1.85 22.75
CA PRO A 66 -0.97 1.84 21.94
C PRO A 66 -0.48 0.43 21.57
N GLY A 67 -0.63 -0.55 22.46
CA GLY A 67 -0.25 -1.95 22.19
C GLY A 67 -1.09 -2.63 21.09
N ARG A 68 -2.27 -2.11 20.76
CA ARG A 68 -3.17 -2.64 19.72
C ARG A 68 -3.01 -1.93 18.38
N MET A 69 -2.46 -0.71 18.35
CA MET A 69 -2.34 0.10 17.14
C MET A 69 -1.57 -0.61 16.01
N THR A 70 -0.48 -1.32 16.33
CA THR A 70 0.25 -2.14 15.35
C THR A 70 -0.65 -3.17 14.68
N ARG A 71 -1.42 -3.94 15.45
CA ARG A 71 -2.32 -4.97 14.92
C ARG A 71 -3.39 -4.37 14.01
N TYR A 72 -4.01 -3.27 14.44
CA TYR A 72 -5.03 -2.59 13.63
C TYR A 72 -4.44 -2.02 12.34
N ALA A 73 -3.29 -1.35 12.40
CA ALA A 73 -2.65 -0.80 11.21
C ALA A 73 -2.18 -1.89 10.23
N THR A 74 -1.67 -3.03 10.72
CA THR A 74 -1.39 -4.21 9.89
C THR A 74 -2.65 -4.74 9.23
N PHE A 75 -3.76 -4.88 9.98
CA PHE A 75 -5.03 -5.35 9.43
C PHE A 75 -5.57 -4.41 8.34
N VAL A 76 -5.53 -3.10 8.59
CA VAL A 76 -5.92 -2.09 7.60
C VAL A 76 -5.02 -2.16 6.36
N GLY A 77 -3.71 -2.28 6.54
CA GLY A 77 -2.76 -2.45 5.43
C GLY A 77 -3.07 -3.70 4.60
N LEU A 78 -3.36 -4.82 5.25
CA LEU A 78 -3.78 -6.06 4.57
C LEU A 78 -5.12 -5.89 3.84
N ALA A 79 -6.10 -5.23 4.46
CA ALA A 79 -7.39 -4.98 3.84
C ALA A 79 -7.25 -4.10 2.58
N VAL A 80 -6.47 -3.01 2.67
CA VAL A 80 -6.15 -2.15 1.52
C VAL A 80 -5.44 -2.94 0.42
N GLY A 81 -4.42 -3.73 0.78
CA GLY A 81 -3.72 -4.57 -0.18
C GLY A 81 -4.67 -5.56 -0.88
N LEU A 82 -5.54 -6.23 -0.13
CA LEU A 82 -6.50 -7.19 -0.67
C LEU A 82 -7.53 -6.52 -1.59
N CYS A 83 -8.04 -5.34 -1.22
CA CYS A 83 -8.99 -4.58 -2.04
C CYS A 83 -8.37 -4.05 -3.34
N LEU A 84 -7.08 -3.70 -3.31
CA LEU A 84 -6.40 -3.12 -4.47
C LEU A 84 -5.84 -4.17 -5.44
N TYR A 85 -5.48 -5.37 -4.98
CA TYR A 85 -4.90 -6.38 -5.87
C TYR A 85 -5.77 -6.73 -7.10
N PRO A 86 -7.12 -6.86 -6.99
CA PRO A 86 -8.00 -7.09 -8.14
C PRO A 86 -7.90 -6.03 -9.25
N THR A 87 -7.43 -4.82 -8.95
CA THR A 87 -7.21 -3.77 -9.97
C THR A 87 -6.12 -4.16 -10.96
N SER A 88 -5.32 -5.20 -10.68
CA SER A 88 -4.35 -5.71 -11.64
C SER A 88 -5.01 -6.29 -12.90
N ALA A 89 -6.26 -6.75 -12.80
CA ALA A 89 -7.01 -7.21 -13.97
C ALA A 89 -7.44 -6.06 -14.91
N LEU A 90 -7.25 -4.80 -14.51
CA LEU A 90 -7.66 -3.61 -15.25
C LEU A 90 -6.50 -2.92 -15.99
N SER A 91 -5.30 -3.51 -15.98
CA SER A 91 -4.14 -2.96 -16.69
C SER A 91 -3.19 -4.05 -17.17
N ASP A 92 -2.77 -3.95 -18.42
CA ASP A 92 -1.78 -4.83 -19.05
C ASP A 92 -0.35 -4.64 -18.49
N ARG A 93 -0.12 -3.58 -17.71
CA ARG A 93 1.19 -3.27 -17.09
C ARG A 93 1.42 -4.00 -15.77
N THR A 94 0.40 -4.68 -15.24
CA THR A 94 0.41 -5.19 -13.86
C THR A 94 0.38 -6.72 -13.82
N PRO A 95 0.58 -7.37 -12.66
CA PRO A 95 0.63 -8.82 -12.59
C PRO A 95 -0.71 -9.43 -12.99
N ILE A 96 -0.65 -10.59 -13.64
CA ILE A 96 -1.85 -11.38 -13.91
C ILE A 96 -2.55 -11.65 -12.56
N LEU A 97 -3.86 -11.47 -12.53
CA LEU A 97 -4.68 -11.60 -11.32
C LEU A 97 -4.45 -12.92 -10.56
N THR A 98 -4.18 -14.01 -11.29
CA THR A 98 -3.98 -15.34 -10.72
C THR A 98 -2.53 -15.64 -10.32
N ASP A 99 -1.60 -14.68 -10.44
CA ASP A 99 -0.21 -14.85 -10.00
C ASP A 99 -0.13 -14.86 -8.46
N GLY A 100 -0.19 -16.06 -7.89
CA GLY A 100 -0.15 -16.25 -6.44
C GLY A 100 1.11 -15.70 -5.78
N SER A 101 2.27 -15.75 -6.46
CA SER A 101 3.51 -15.20 -5.91
C SER A 101 3.52 -13.68 -5.90
N ALA A 102 3.01 -13.03 -6.95
CA ALA A 102 2.83 -11.57 -6.96
C ALA A 102 1.88 -11.12 -5.85
N PHE A 103 0.77 -11.85 -5.66
CA PHE A 103 -0.17 -11.62 -4.55
C PHE A 103 0.52 -11.74 -3.18
N LEU A 104 1.32 -12.79 -2.96
CA LEU A 104 2.02 -12.97 -1.68
C LEU A 104 3.03 -11.85 -1.40
N TYR A 105 3.83 -11.45 -2.40
CA TYR A 105 4.75 -10.32 -2.22
C TYR A 105 4.02 -9.01 -1.94
N TRP A 106 2.92 -8.77 -2.67
CA TRP A 106 2.05 -7.62 -2.47
C TRP A 106 1.50 -7.58 -1.04
N MET A 107 0.93 -8.69 -0.57
CA MET A 107 0.36 -8.76 0.77
C MET A 107 1.40 -8.66 1.88
N ALA A 108 2.55 -9.31 1.71
CA ALA A 108 3.65 -9.24 2.67
C ALA A 108 4.18 -7.80 2.82
N ALA A 109 4.32 -7.08 1.71
CA ALA A 109 4.78 -5.70 1.73
C ALA A 109 3.75 -4.78 2.43
N HIS A 110 2.45 -4.99 2.19
CA HIS A 110 1.38 -4.24 2.87
C HIS A 110 1.32 -4.55 4.38
N ALA A 111 1.49 -5.81 4.76
CA ALA A 111 1.56 -6.20 6.17
C ALA A 111 2.74 -5.53 6.88
N LEU A 112 3.91 -5.54 6.24
CA LEU A 112 5.12 -4.87 6.75
C LEU A 112 4.88 -3.37 6.89
N TYR A 113 4.29 -2.72 5.88
CA TYR A 113 3.95 -1.29 5.94
C TYR A 113 3.00 -0.97 7.10
N GLY A 114 1.88 -1.68 7.22
CA GLY A 114 0.93 -1.48 8.31
C GLY A 114 1.57 -1.71 9.68
N ALA A 115 2.40 -2.74 9.83
CA ALA A 115 3.11 -3.01 11.08
C ALA A 115 4.06 -1.86 11.48
N THR A 116 4.85 -1.36 10.52
CA THR A 116 5.77 -0.24 10.78
C THR A 116 5.05 1.06 11.10
N LEU A 117 3.97 1.38 10.37
CA LEU A 117 3.12 2.54 10.64
C LEU A 117 2.49 2.44 12.04
N GLY A 118 1.85 1.31 12.36
CA GLY A 118 1.21 1.15 13.66
C GLY A 118 2.21 1.16 14.82
N ALA A 119 3.43 0.65 14.65
CA ALA A 119 4.49 0.78 15.63
C ALA A 119 4.94 2.24 15.84
N LEU A 120 4.97 3.06 14.76
CA LEU A 120 5.25 4.49 14.85
C LEU A 120 4.13 5.23 15.59
N LEU A 121 2.87 4.94 15.26
CA LEU A 121 1.70 5.53 15.94
C LEU A 121 1.67 5.17 17.43
N ALA A 122 1.91 3.89 17.75
CA ALA A 122 1.97 3.41 19.13
C ALA A 122 3.05 4.10 19.96
N ARG A 123 4.21 4.40 19.37
CA ARG A 123 5.29 5.14 20.05
C ARG A 123 4.92 6.59 20.30
N THR A 124 4.23 7.21 19.34
CA THR A 124 3.80 8.60 19.43
C THR A 124 2.71 8.78 20.49
N ALA A 125 1.77 7.84 20.59
CA ALA A 125 0.67 7.86 21.57
C ALA A 125 1.08 7.54 23.02
N ARG A 126 2.34 7.12 23.25
CA ARG A 126 2.90 6.87 24.60
C ARG A 126 3.65 8.07 25.18
N ARG A 127 3.87 9.11 24.38
CA ARG A 127 4.50 10.37 24.81
C ARG A 127 3.41 11.34 25.23
#